data_AF-A0A060BSP0-F1
#
_entry.id   AF-A0A060BSP0-F1
#
_cell.length_a   1.000
_cell.length_b   1.000
_cell.length_c   1.000
_cell.angle_alpha   90.00
_cell.angle_beta   90.00
_cell.angle_gamma   90.00
#
_symmetry.space_group_name_H-M   'P 1'
#
loop_
_entity.id
_entity.type
_entity.pdbx_description
1 polymer ?
#
loop_
_entity_poly.entity_id
_entity_poly.type
_entity_poly.pdbx_seq_one_letter_code
_entity_poly.pdbx_strand_id
1 'polypeptide(L)'
;MQDISYTHPRRGISECRQKGVETAVGDIIAFCDDDCQPTPDWLHYIIQRFAYEPNLGLLGGQIINIGFSGQHAYKGRTRWAGPNGQLA
;
A
#
# COMPACT_ATOMS: atom_id res chain seq x y z
N MET A 1 -8.29 -20.65 3.70
CA MET A 1 -8.26 -19.97 5.01
C MET A 1 -7.45 -18.70 4.79
N GLN A 2 -7.97 -17.52 5.15
CA GLN A 2 -7.12 -16.33 5.17
C GLN A 2 -6.31 -16.40 6.46
N ASP A 3 -4.99 -16.56 6.32
CA ASP A 3 -4.08 -16.58 7.46
C ASP A 3 -3.88 -15.16 7.98
N ILE A 4 -4.71 -14.78 8.95
CA ILE A 4 -4.57 -13.49 9.64
C ILE A 4 -3.57 -13.68 10.78
N SER A 5 -2.39 -13.07 10.66
CA SER A 5 -1.39 -13.00 11.72
C SER A 5 -1.35 -11.61 12.34
N TYR A 6 -1.24 -11.55 13.67
CA TYR A 6 -1.15 -10.30 14.41
C TYR A 6 0.19 -10.21 15.16
N THR A 7 0.85 -9.03 15.13
CA THR A 7 2.06 -8.77 15.93
C THR A 7 2.02 -7.37 16.56
N HIS A 8 2.57 -7.21 17.76
CA HIS A 8 2.70 -5.93 18.47
C HIS A 8 4.18 -5.52 18.57
N PRO A 9 4.78 -4.94 17.53
CA PRO A 9 6.12 -4.36 17.62
C PRO A 9 6.15 -3.19 18.61
N ARG A 10 7.33 -2.89 19.16
CA ARG A 10 7.49 -1.93 20.26
C ARG A 10 7.70 -0.50 19.77
N ARG A 11 8.04 -0.32 18.50
CA ARG A 11 8.39 0.96 17.87
C ARG A 11 7.42 1.21 16.72
N GLY A 12 7.25 2.49 16.37
CA GLY A 12 6.14 2.99 15.54
C GLY A 12 6.02 2.39 14.13
N ILE A 13 5.19 3.01 13.31
CA ILE A 13 4.65 2.45 12.05
C ILE A 13 5.68 1.79 11.11
N SER A 14 6.92 2.29 11.05
CA SER A 14 7.96 1.68 10.22
C SER A 14 8.32 0.26 10.67
N GLU A 15 8.41 -0.01 11.97
CA GLU A 15 8.66 -1.36 12.49
C GLU A 15 7.43 -2.27 12.26
N CYS A 16 6.21 -1.73 12.37
CA CYS A 16 4.99 -2.44 11.99
C CYS A 16 5.00 -2.89 10.53
N ARG A 17 5.33 -1.98 9.61
CA ARG A 17 5.41 -2.29 8.17
C ARG A 17 6.51 -3.29 7.87
N GLN A 18 7.70 -3.11 8.46
CA GLN A 18 8.81 -4.05 8.36
C GLN A 18 8.36 -5.45 8.78
N LYS A 19 7.69 -5.58 9.93
CA LYS A 19 7.26 -6.88 10.43
C LYS A 19 6.18 -7.53 9.56
N GLY A 20 5.26 -6.73 9.01
CA GLY A 20 4.29 -7.19 8.03
C GLY A 20 4.96 -7.74 6.77
N VAL A 21 5.98 -7.06 6.24
CA VAL A 21 6.74 -7.52 5.07
C VAL A 21 7.48 -8.83 5.35
N GLU A 22 8.14 -8.95 6.50
CA GLU A 22 8.87 -10.17 6.89
C GLU A 22 7.99 -11.42 7.04
N THR A 23 6.69 -11.23 7.28
CA THR A 23 5.73 -12.31 7.51
C THR A 23 4.83 -12.60 6.32
N ALA A 24 4.76 -11.67 5.35
CA ALA A 24 3.99 -11.84 4.13
C ALA A 24 4.58 -12.96 3.26
N VAL A 25 3.71 -13.74 2.63
CA VAL A 25 4.08 -14.89 1.77
C VAL A 25 3.64 -14.73 0.32
N GLY A 26 2.94 -13.64 -0.01
CA GLY A 26 2.45 -13.37 -1.36
C GLY A 26 3.45 -12.59 -2.21
N ASP A 27 3.33 -12.71 -3.53
CA ASP A 27 4.18 -11.99 -4.49
C ASP A 27 3.94 -10.47 -4.50
N ILE A 28 2.75 -10.04 -4.06
CA ILE A 28 2.35 -8.64 -3.96
C ILE A 28 2.07 -8.32 -2.49
N ILE A 29 2.73 -7.28 -1.97
CA ILE A 29 2.46 -6.74 -0.65
C ILE A 29 1.65 -5.45 -0.80
N ALA A 30 0.42 -5.45 -0.30
CA ALA A 30 -0.46 -4.29 -0.28
C ALA A 30 -0.59 -3.73 1.13
N PHE A 31 -0.32 -2.44 1.32
CA PHE A 31 -0.48 -1.77 2.60
C PHE A 31 -1.82 -1.03 2.67
N CYS A 32 -2.52 -1.17 3.79
CA CYS A 32 -3.65 -0.34 4.17
C CYS A 32 -3.40 0.18 5.59
N ASP A 33 -3.65 1.48 5.81
CA ASP A 33 -3.58 2.05 7.16
C ASP A 33 -4.80 1.59 7.97
N ASP A 34 -4.68 1.59 9.30
CA ASP A 34 -5.72 1.12 10.23
C ASP A 34 -6.93 2.07 10.31
N ASP A 35 -6.77 3.30 9.84
CA ASP A 35 -7.82 4.31 9.69
C ASP A 35 -8.39 4.39 8.27
N CYS A 36 -8.00 3.46 7.38
CA CYS A 36 -8.44 3.42 5.99
C CYS A 36 -9.40 2.25 5.71
N GLN A 37 -10.35 2.49 4.81
CA GLN A 37 -11.24 1.46 4.30
C GLN A 37 -11.04 1.28 2.78
N PRO A 38 -10.45 0.15 2.33
CA PRO A 38 -10.36 -0.16 0.91
C PRO A 38 -11.74 -0.33 0.28
N THR A 39 -11.86 0.01 -1.01
CA THR A 39 -13.05 -0.37 -1.78
C THR A 39 -13.09 -1.89 -1.98
N PRO A 40 -14.28 -2.50 -2.19
CA PRO A 40 -14.39 -3.94 -2.41
C PRO A 40 -13.48 -4.47 -3.54
N ASP A 41 -13.27 -3.68 -4.60
CA ASP A 41 -12.48 -4.04 -5.77
C ASP A 41 -10.99 -3.63 -5.67
N TRP A 42 -10.55 -3.12 -4.51
CA TRP A 42 -9.20 -2.55 -4.36
C TRP A 42 -8.08 -3.52 -4.74
N LEU A 43 -8.12 -4.76 -4.24
CA LEU A 43 -7.13 -5.78 -4.57
C LEU A 43 -7.23 -6.23 -6.03
N HIS A 44 -8.43 -6.25 -6.61
CA HIS A 44 -8.64 -6.62 -8.02
C HIS A 44 -7.89 -5.67 -8.95
N TYR A 45 -8.00 -4.35 -8.73
CA TYR A 45 -7.28 -3.36 -9.52
C TYR A 45 -5.77 -3.42 -9.33
N ILE A 46 -5.29 -3.67 -8.11
CA ILE A 46 -3.85 -3.86 -7.84
C ILE A 46 -3.31 -5.04 -8.66
N ILE A 47 -3.97 -6.20 -8.57
CA ILE A 47 -3.55 -7.42 -9.26
C ILE A 47 -3.57 -7.22 -10.78
N GLN A 48 -4.65 -6.63 -11.32
CA GLN A 48 -4.73 -6.33 -12.75
C GLN A 48 -3.58 -5.44 -13.22
N ARG A 49 -3.19 -4.44 -12.43
CA ARG A 49 -2.13 -3.51 -12.82
C ARG A 49 -0.76 -4.18 -12.87
N PHE A 50 -0.41 -5.02 -11.89
CA PHE A 50 0.83 -5.80 -11.92
C PHE A 50 0.84 -6.87 -13.02
N ALA A 51 -0.31 -7.48 -13.32
CA ALA A 51 -0.42 -8.43 -14.43
C ALA A 51 -0.24 -7.74 -15.80
N TYR A 52 -0.74 -6.52 -15.95
CA TYR A 52 -0.64 -5.74 -17.18
C TYR A 52 0.78 -5.17 -17.41
N GLU A 53 1.48 -4.79 -16.34
CA GLU A 53 2.85 -4.25 -16.39
C GLU A 53 3.81 -5.09 -15.53
N PRO A 54 4.37 -6.20 -16.07
CA PRO A 54 5.22 -7.12 -15.30
C PRO A 54 6.49 -6.50 -14.72
N ASN A 55 6.92 -5.36 -15.25
CA ASN A 55 8.10 -4.63 -14.77
C ASN A 55 7.76 -3.58 -13.70
N LEU A 56 6.49 -3.42 -13.30
CA LEU A 56 6.08 -2.44 -12.30
C LEU A 56 6.61 -2.84 -10.92
N GLY A 57 7.43 -1.99 -10.30
CA GLY A 57 7.95 -2.25 -8.95
C GLY A 57 7.06 -1.74 -7.79
N LEU A 58 6.29 -0.68 -8.01
CA LEU A 58 5.49 -0.01 -6.98
C LEU A 58 4.21 0.56 -7.57
N LEU A 59 3.12 0.50 -6.80
CA LEU A 59 1.82 1.05 -7.18
C LEU A 59 1.27 1.94 -6.06
N GLY A 60 0.88 3.16 -6.41
CA GLY A 60 0.12 4.08 -5.56
C GLY A 60 -1.31 4.24 -6.07
N GLY A 61 -2.23 4.61 -5.18
CA GLY A 61 -3.64 4.82 -5.49
C GLY A 61 -4.15 6.18 -5.03
N GLN A 62 -5.35 6.52 -5.49
CA GLN A 62 -6.09 7.69 -5.00
C GLN A 62 -6.64 7.41 -3.59
N ILE A 63 -6.59 8.42 -2.73
CA ILE A 63 -7.19 8.40 -1.40
C ILE A 63 -8.27 9.48 -1.34
N ILE A 64 -9.42 9.15 -0.75
CA ILE A 64 -10.50 10.09 -0.47
C ILE A 64 -10.50 10.30 1.05
N ASN A 65 -10.23 11.53 1.50
CA ASN A 65 -10.28 11.85 2.92
C ASN A 65 -11.73 12.08 3.35
N ILE A 66 -12.29 11.16 4.12
CA ILE A 66 -13.63 11.28 4.68
C ILE A 66 -13.59 12.25 5.87
N GLY A 67 -14.54 13.19 5.94
CA GLY A 67 -14.62 14.15 7.05
C GLY A 67 -13.75 15.41 6.88
N PHE A 68 -13.03 15.55 5.77
CA PHE A 68 -12.24 16.73 5.44
C PHE A 68 -12.70 17.30 4.08
N SER A 69 -13.30 18.49 4.07
CA SER A 69 -13.79 19.10 2.83
C SER A 69 -12.64 19.46 1.88
N GLY A 70 -12.74 19.04 0.62
CA GLY A 70 -11.88 19.53 -0.47
C GLY A 70 -10.52 18.84 -0.64
N GLN A 71 -10.26 17.71 0.03
CA GLN A 71 -8.98 16.99 -0.09
C GLN A 71 -9.14 15.64 -0.79
N HIS A 72 -9.26 15.66 -2.13
CA HIS A 72 -8.86 14.53 -2.98
C HIS A 72 -7.33 14.59 -3.13
N ALA A 73 -6.62 14.35 -2.02
CA ALA A 73 -5.17 14.45 -1.97
C ALA A 73 -4.56 13.05 -2.10
N TYR A 74 -3.60 12.89 -3.00
CA TYR A 74 -2.60 11.85 -2.84
C TYR A 74 -1.84 12.17 -1.54
N LYS A 75 -2.06 11.39 -0.47
CA LYS A 75 -1.27 11.52 0.76
C LYS A 75 0.13 10.99 0.47
N GLY A 76 1.05 11.93 0.29
CA GLY A 76 2.46 11.67 0.03
C GLY A 76 3.00 12.79 -0.84
N ARG A 77 3.95 13.58 -0.32
CA ARG A 77 4.90 14.27 -1.21
C ARG A 77 5.79 13.19 -1.82
N THR A 78 5.25 12.40 -2.73
CA THR A 78 6.03 11.47 -3.53
C THR A 78 6.83 12.36 -4.47
N ARG A 79 8.10 12.63 -4.14
CA ARG A 79 9.05 12.92 -5.21
C ARG A 79 9.00 11.67 -6.07
N TRP A 80 8.46 11.80 -7.27
CA TRP A 80 8.47 10.73 -8.24
C TRP A 80 9.91 10.25 -8.37
N ALA A 81 10.16 9.09 -7.81
CA ALA A 81 11.24 8.23 -8.24
C ALA A 81 10.83 7.74 -9.65
N GLY A 82 11.78 7.62 -10.57
CA GLY A 82 11.52 7.12 -11.91
C GLY A 82 10.90 5.72 -11.91
N PRO A 83 10.74 5.09 -13.09
CA PRO A 83 10.29 3.70 -13.17
C PRO A 83 11.03 2.84 -12.13
N ASN A 84 10.28 2.10 -11.30
CA ASN A 84 10.79 1.20 -10.26
C ASN A 84 11.31 1.83 -8.96
N GLY A 85 10.86 3.03 -8.59
CA GLY A 85 11.21 3.58 -7.27
C GLY A 85 12.67 4.04 -7.17
N GLN A 86 13.35 4.22 -8.30
CA GLN A 86 14.67 4.86 -8.34
C GLN A 86 14.56 6.36 -8.11
N LEU A 87 15.10 6.84 -6.98
CA LEU A 87 15.25 8.27 -6.72
C LEU A 87 16.13 8.88 -7.82
N ALA A 88 15.63 9.93 -8.48
CA ALA A 88 16.43 10.77 -9.37
C ALA A 88 17.44 11.61 -8.57
#